data_AF-A0A6D0ILI9-F1
#
_entry.id   AF-A0A6D0ILI9-F1
#
_cell.length_a   1.000
_cell.length_b   1.000
_cell.length_c   1.000
_cell.angle_alpha   90.00
_cell.angle_beta   90.00
_cell.angle_gamma   90.00
#
_symmetry.space_group_name_H-M   'P 1'
#
loop_
_entity.id
_entity.type
_entity.pdbx_description
1 polymer ?
#
loop_
_entity_poly.entity_id
_entity_poly.type
_entity_poly.pdbx_seq_one_letter_code
_entity_poly.pdbx_strand_id
1 'polypeptide(L)'
;KEKISAGYFRVIRNYYRFGWVIPYLFGASPAICSSFLQGKPTSLPFEKTECGMYYLPYATSLRLSDLGYTNKSQSNLGITFNDLYEYVAGLKQAIKTPSEEYAKIGIEKDGKRLQINSNVLQIENELYAPIRPKRVTRSGESPSDALLRGGIEYIEVRSLDINPFSPIGVDEQQVRFLDLFMVWCALADAPEMSSSELACT
;
A
#
# COMPACT_ATOMS: atom_id res chain seq x y z
N LYS A 1 -16.76 19.28 -1.93
CA LYS A 1 -15.68 18.40 -1.40
C LYS A 1 -16.16 16.99 -1.09
N GLU A 2 -17.29 16.81 -0.39
CA GLU A 2 -17.82 15.47 -0.02
C GLU A 2 -18.07 14.57 -1.22
N LYS A 3 -18.79 15.04 -2.25
CA LYS A 3 -19.02 14.28 -3.48
C LYS A 3 -17.72 13.84 -4.18
N ILE A 4 -16.69 14.69 -4.13
CA ILE A 4 -15.37 14.39 -4.71
C ILE A 4 -14.67 13.30 -3.89
N SER A 5 -14.68 13.41 -2.56
CA SER A 5 -14.15 12.36 -1.68
C SER A 5 -14.87 11.02 -1.89
N ALA A 6 -16.20 11.02 -1.98
CA ALA A 6 -16.98 9.82 -2.27
C ALA A 6 -16.62 9.22 -3.64
N GLY A 7 -16.40 10.06 -4.65
CA GLY A 7 -15.91 9.64 -5.96
C GLY A 7 -14.52 8.98 -5.91
N TYR A 8 -13.57 9.56 -5.17
CA TYR A 8 -12.26 8.93 -5.01
C TYR A 8 -12.29 7.65 -4.17
N PHE A 9 -13.16 7.56 -3.17
CA PHE A 9 -13.35 6.30 -2.45
C PHE A 9 -13.97 5.22 -3.32
N ARG A 10 -14.91 5.57 -4.21
CA ARG A 10 -15.39 4.65 -5.27
C ARG A 10 -14.22 4.15 -6.13
N VAL A 11 -13.33 5.05 -6.57
CA VAL A 11 -12.13 4.67 -7.32
C VAL A 11 -11.27 3.69 -6.53
N ILE A 12 -10.99 3.99 -5.27
CA ILE A 12 -10.18 3.13 -4.40
C ILE A 12 -10.83 1.75 -4.24
N ARG A 13 -12.14 1.67 -4.00
CA ARG A 13 -12.86 0.40 -3.87
C ARG A 13 -12.79 -0.45 -5.15
N ASN A 14 -12.97 0.14 -6.32
CA ASN A 14 -12.79 -0.56 -7.59
C ASN A 14 -11.32 -0.94 -7.83
N TYR A 15 -10.38 -0.11 -7.40
CA TYR A 15 -8.96 -0.41 -7.49
C TYR A 15 -8.60 -1.63 -6.63
N TYR A 16 -9.16 -1.79 -5.42
CA TYR A 16 -8.96 -3.02 -4.64
C TYR A 16 -9.51 -4.26 -5.36
N ARG A 17 -10.69 -4.16 -5.99
CA ARG A 17 -11.32 -5.29 -6.71
C ARG A 17 -10.58 -5.70 -7.99
N PHE A 18 -10.04 -4.74 -8.73
CA PHE A 18 -9.57 -4.96 -10.11
C PHE A 18 -8.13 -4.52 -10.36
N GLY A 19 -7.48 -3.90 -9.38
CA GLY A 19 -6.13 -3.35 -9.51
C GLY A 19 -5.04 -4.41 -9.69
N TRP A 20 -5.34 -5.69 -9.48
CA TRP A 20 -4.47 -6.82 -9.83
C TRP A 20 -4.06 -6.86 -11.30
N VAL A 21 -4.82 -6.18 -12.18
CA VAL A 21 -4.44 -6.03 -13.60
C VAL A 21 -3.12 -5.27 -13.76
N ILE A 22 -2.78 -4.38 -12.82
CA ILE A 22 -1.55 -3.59 -12.86
C ILE A 22 -0.31 -4.48 -12.69
N PRO A 23 -0.15 -5.26 -11.61
CA PRO A 23 0.97 -6.19 -11.51
C PRO A 23 0.89 -7.31 -12.56
N TYR A 24 -0.28 -7.64 -13.11
CA TYR A 24 -0.35 -8.58 -14.23
C TYR A 24 0.35 -8.04 -15.49
N LEU A 25 0.08 -6.78 -15.87
CA LEU A 25 0.66 -6.17 -17.07
C LEU A 25 2.07 -5.61 -16.87
N PHE A 26 2.32 -5.03 -15.69
CA PHE A 26 3.50 -4.21 -15.42
C PHE A 26 4.31 -4.67 -14.20
N GLY A 27 4.01 -5.85 -13.65
CA GLY A 27 4.86 -6.49 -12.65
C GLY A 27 6.20 -6.86 -13.28
N ALA A 28 7.29 -6.45 -12.63
CA ALA A 28 8.64 -6.60 -13.17
C ALA A 28 9.62 -7.17 -12.13
N SER A 29 9.10 -7.86 -11.11
CA SER A 29 9.92 -8.47 -10.06
C SER A 29 9.53 -9.94 -9.82
N PRO A 30 9.67 -10.85 -10.82
CA PRO A 30 9.38 -12.27 -10.64
C PRO A 30 10.47 -13.02 -9.86
N ALA A 31 11.64 -12.39 -9.66
CA ALA A 31 12.80 -12.93 -8.97
C ALA A 31 13.27 -12.03 -7.82
N ILE A 32 13.87 -12.64 -6.80
CA ILE A 32 14.47 -11.98 -5.64
C ILE A 32 15.84 -12.58 -5.32
N CYS A 33 16.69 -11.79 -4.66
CA CYS A 33 17.94 -12.29 -4.12
C CYS A 33 17.68 -13.20 -2.91
N SER A 34 18.51 -14.23 -2.73
CA SER A 34 18.43 -15.15 -1.58
C SER A 34 18.47 -14.44 -0.22
N SER A 35 19.07 -13.26 -0.15
CA SER A 35 19.10 -12.43 1.07
C SER A 35 17.72 -11.99 1.55
N PHE A 36 16.72 -11.86 0.66
CA PHE A 36 15.35 -11.50 1.02
C PHE A 36 14.62 -12.61 1.77
N LEU A 37 15.01 -13.87 1.54
CA LEU A 37 14.45 -15.00 2.26
C LEU A 37 14.97 -15.06 3.70
N GLN A 38 16.14 -14.46 3.99
CA GLN A 38 16.77 -14.44 5.34
C GLN A 38 16.82 -15.82 6.02
N GLY A 39 16.92 -16.90 5.23
CA GLY A 39 16.89 -18.28 5.74
C GLY A 39 15.53 -18.75 6.26
N LYS A 40 14.46 -17.95 6.13
CA LYS A 40 13.10 -18.37 6.47
C LYS A 40 12.60 -19.38 5.44
N PRO A 41 12.09 -20.54 5.88
CA PRO A 41 11.45 -21.48 4.98
C PRO A 41 10.19 -20.85 4.38
N THR A 42 10.08 -20.89 3.05
CA THR A 42 8.85 -20.49 2.34
C THR A 42 8.17 -21.74 1.80
N SER A 43 6.84 -21.82 1.92
CA SER A 43 6.05 -22.87 1.26
C SER A 43 5.91 -22.65 -0.25
N LEU A 44 6.32 -21.48 -0.76
CA LEU A 44 6.28 -21.16 -2.18
C LEU A 44 7.33 -22.01 -2.95
N PRO A 45 6.94 -22.60 -4.10
CA PRO A 45 7.81 -23.51 -4.87
C PRO A 45 8.81 -22.72 -5.73
N PHE A 46 9.75 -22.04 -5.09
CA PHE A 46 10.76 -21.27 -5.80
C PHE A 46 11.68 -22.16 -6.65
N GLU A 47 11.93 -21.72 -7.87
CA GLU A 47 13.04 -22.18 -8.68
C GLU A 47 14.27 -21.29 -8.43
N LYS A 48 15.45 -21.81 -8.74
CA LYS A 48 16.72 -21.13 -8.48
C LYS A 48 17.56 -21.05 -9.75
N THR A 49 18.09 -19.87 -10.03
CA THR A 49 19.06 -19.68 -11.12
C THR A 49 20.47 -20.11 -10.70
N GLU A 50 21.35 -20.34 -11.67
CA GLU A 50 22.77 -20.67 -11.41
C GLU A 50 23.48 -19.58 -10.57
N CYS A 51 23.10 -18.31 -10.76
CA CYS A 51 23.64 -17.18 -10.00
C CYS A 51 23.02 -16.99 -8.61
N GLY A 52 22.13 -17.89 -8.18
CA GLY A 52 21.59 -17.93 -6.83
C GLY A 52 20.35 -17.07 -6.58
N MET A 53 19.70 -16.56 -7.63
CA MET A 53 18.41 -15.89 -7.51
C MET A 53 17.27 -16.89 -7.38
N TYR A 54 16.26 -16.52 -6.60
CA TYR A 54 15.03 -17.29 -6.43
C TYR A 54 13.94 -16.64 -7.26
N TYR A 55 13.19 -17.42 -8.04
CA TYR A 55 12.07 -16.91 -8.83
C TYR A 55 10.89 -17.89 -8.82
N LEU A 56 9.70 -17.38 -9.12
CA LEU A 56 8.51 -18.20 -9.37
C LEU A 56 8.15 -18.10 -10.85
N PRO A 57 7.96 -19.21 -11.59
CA PRO A 57 7.75 -19.19 -13.04
C PRO A 57 6.57 -18.34 -13.51
N TYR A 58 5.56 -18.19 -12.67
CA TYR A 58 4.33 -17.46 -12.97
C TYR A 58 4.13 -16.20 -12.10
N ALA A 59 5.12 -15.84 -11.28
CA ALA A 59 5.02 -14.58 -10.54
C ALA A 59 5.19 -13.40 -11.48
N THR A 60 4.48 -12.31 -11.17
CA THR A 60 4.64 -11.03 -11.87
C THR A 60 5.37 -10.02 -10.99
N SER A 61 4.88 -9.80 -9.77
CA SER A 61 5.46 -8.84 -8.82
C SER A 61 5.61 -9.42 -7.41
N LEU A 62 6.76 -10.02 -7.11
CA LEU A 62 7.13 -10.40 -5.74
C LEU A 62 7.27 -9.19 -4.82
N ARG A 63 7.50 -7.98 -5.34
CA ARG A 63 7.52 -6.73 -4.57
C ARG A 63 6.20 -6.51 -3.81
N LEU A 64 5.07 -6.87 -4.41
CA LEU A 64 3.75 -6.76 -3.80
C LEU A 64 3.35 -7.99 -2.97
N SER A 65 4.17 -9.04 -2.94
CA SER A 65 3.93 -10.24 -2.14
C SER A 65 4.33 -10.05 -0.68
N ASP A 66 3.99 -11.04 0.15
CA ASP A 66 4.42 -11.14 1.55
C ASP A 66 5.94 -11.12 1.78
N LEU A 67 6.72 -11.38 0.73
CA LEU A 67 8.19 -11.36 0.76
C LEU A 67 8.79 -10.00 0.39
N GLY A 68 7.95 -9.11 -0.15
CA GLY A 68 8.32 -7.77 -0.55
C GLY A 68 7.99 -6.73 0.52
N TYR A 69 7.35 -5.65 0.10
CA TYR A 69 6.97 -4.57 0.99
C TYR A 69 5.61 -4.86 1.62
N THR A 70 5.53 -5.77 2.57
CA THR A 70 4.29 -5.99 3.34
C THR A 70 4.56 -5.90 4.82
N ASN A 71 3.78 -5.07 5.51
CA ASN A 71 3.80 -5.04 6.96
C ASN A 71 2.57 -5.81 7.46
N LYS A 72 2.74 -7.12 7.74
CA LYS A 72 1.64 -8.01 8.18
C LYS A 72 0.96 -7.53 9.46
N SER A 73 1.62 -6.69 10.26
CA SER A 73 1.02 -6.06 11.45
C SER A 73 -0.14 -5.11 11.11
N GLN A 74 -0.30 -4.71 9.85
CA GLN A 74 -1.27 -3.70 9.43
C GLN A 74 -2.57 -4.26 8.82
N SER A 75 -2.61 -5.55 8.43
CA SER A 75 -3.82 -6.15 7.83
C SER A 75 -5.01 -6.18 8.80
N ASN A 76 -4.76 -6.12 10.11
CA ASN A 76 -5.78 -6.10 11.16
C ASN A 76 -6.22 -4.68 11.58
N LEU A 77 -5.78 -3.62 10.90
CA LEU A 77 -6.12 -2.25 11.30
C LEU A 77 -7.59 -1.87 11.05
N GLY A 78 -8.33 -2.65 10.25
CA GLY A 78 -9.75 -2.43 10.00
C GLY A 78 -10.07 -1.12 9.27
N ILE A 79 -9.10 -0.51 8.59
CA ILE A 79 -9.29 0.73 7.84
C ILE A 79 -10.08 0.42 6.56
N THR A 80 -11.21 1.09 6.37
CA THR A 80 -12.11 0.95 5.21
C THR A 80 -12.06 2.19 4.31
N PHE A 81 -12.69 2.09 3.13
CA PHE A 81 -12.69 3.13 2.11
C PHE A 81 -14.12 3.51 1.70
N ASN A 82 -15.01 3.66 2.68
CA ASN A 82 -16.43 3.97 2.45
C ASN A 82 -16.70 5.46 2.67
N ASP A 83 -16.24 6.00 3.79
CA ASP A 83 -16.38 7.39 4.18
C ASP A 83 -15.04 8.05 4.60
N LEU A 84 -14.96 9.37 4.43
CA LEU A 84 -13.77 10.16 4.75
C LEU A 84 -13.47 10.22 6.24
N TYR A 85 -14.49 10.45 7.05
CA TYR A 85 -14.32 10.55 8.49
C TYR A 85 -14.00 9.18 9.09
N GLU A 86 -14.65 8.12 8.60
CA GLU A 86 -14.33 6.74 8.98
C GLU A 86 -12.87 6.39 8.65
N TYR A 87 -12.43 6.63 7.42
CA TYR A 87 -11.05 6.39 6.99
C TYR A 87 -10.04 7.14 7.87
N VAL A 88 -10.27 8.44 8.11
CA VAL A 88 -9.37 9.26 8.93
C VAL A 88 -9.40 8.81 10.40
N ALA A 89 -10.56 8.44 10.94
CA ALA A 89 -10.68 7.94 12.30
C ALA A 89 -9.88 6.63 12.46
N GLY A 90 -10.01 5.69 11.53
CA GLY A 90 -9.24 4.45 11.51
C GLY A 90 -7.73 4.70 11.45
N LEU A 91 -7.28 5.60 10.58
CA LEU A 91 -5.86 5.97 10.48
C LEU A 91 -5.33 6.65 11.75
N LYS A 92 -6.08 7.61 12.31
CA LYS A 92 -5.71 8.30 13.56
C LYS A 92 -5.74 7.35 14.77
N GLN A 93 -6.60 6.33 14.75
CA GLN A 93 -6.59 5.28 15.76
C GLN A 93 -5.34 4.41 15.62
N ALA A 94 -5.00 3.96 14.41
CA ALA A 94 -3.83 3.12 14.16
C ALA A 94 -2.51 3.76 14.65
N ILE A 95 -2.32 5.07 14.47
CA ILE A 95 -1.14 5.79 14.98
C ILE A 95 -1.11 5.95 16.51
N LYS A 96 -2.21 5.67 17.21
CA LYS A 96 -2.34 5.73 18.68
C LYS A 96 -2.40 4.37 19.34
N THR A 97 -2.58 3.29 18.58
CA THR A 97 -2.69 1.92 19.09
C THR A 97 -1.30 1.38 19.43
N PRO A 98 -0.98 1.04 20.69
CA PRO A 98 0.29 0.44 21.06
C PRO A 98 0.51 -0.93 20.41
N SER A 99 1.76 -1.28 20.10
CA SER A 99 2.15 -2.61 19.62
C SER A 99 3.06 -3.29 20.63
N GLU A 100 2.67 -4.48 21.11
CA GLU A 100 3.51 -5.28 22.01
C GLU A 100 4.83 -5.71 21.34
N GLU A 101 4.80 -5.97 20.04
CA GLU A 101 5.98 -6.35 19.26
C GLU A 101 6.99 -5.19 19.25
N TYR A 102 6.53 -3.97 18.93
CA TYR A 102 7.40 -2.81 18.85
C TYR A 102 7.81 -2.28 20.22
N ALA A 103 7.00 -2.50 21.25
CA ALA A 103 7.37 -2.22 22.64
C ALA A 103 8.59 -3.05 23.09
N LYS A 104 8.70 -4.33 22.68
CA LYS A 104 9.83 -5.21 23.03
C LYS A 104 11.17 -4.72 22.46
N ILE A 105 11.15 -4.00 21.34
CA ILE A 105 12.35 -3.39 20.75
C ILE A 105 12.86 -2.24 21.64
N GLY A 106 11.94 -1.54 22.32
CA GLY A 106 12.23 -0.34 23.09
C GLY A 106 12.30 0.91 22.20
N ILE A 107 12.00 2.06 22.80
CA ILE A 107 12.02 3.36 22.12
C ILE A 107 13.44 3.92 22.05
N GLU A 108 14.27 3.61 23.05
CA GLU A 108 15.65 4.08 23.19
C GLU A 108 16.50 2.94 23.77
N LYS A 109 17.74 2.81 23.30
CA LYS A 109 18.71 1.86 23.81
C LYS A 109 20.10 2.50 23.82
N ASP A 110 20.81 2.39 24.94
CA ASP A 110 22.16 2.95 25.12
C ASP A 110 22.26 4.45 24.76
N GLY A 111 21.24 5.24 25.14
CA GLY A 111 21.18 6.67 24.84
C GLY A 111 20.82 7.03 23.38
N LYS A 112 20.52 6.03 22.54
CA LYS A 112 20.17 6.22 21.13
C LYS A 112 18.69 5.91 20.89
N ARG A 113 17.97 6.89 20.34
CA ARG A 113 16.58 6.73 19.91
C ARG A 113 16.49 5.70 18.78
N LEU A 114 15.68 4.67 18.98
CA LEU A 114 15.44 3.60 18.00
C LEU A 114 14.16 3.82 17.18
N GLN A 115 13.14 4.42 17.79
CA GLN A 115 11.80 4.59 17.20
C GLN A 115 11.18 5.93 17.61
N ILE A 116 10.22 6.45 16.84
CA ILE A 116 9.44 7.65 17.21
C ILE A 116 8.51 7.33 18.38
N ASN A 117 7.78 6.21 18.30
CA ASN A 117 6.94 5.63 19.34
C ASN A 117 6.89 4.09 19.15
N SER A 118 6.13 3.39 19.99
CA SER A 118 5.93 1.93 19.89
C SER A 118 4.49 1.57 19.51
N ASN A 119 3.85 2.40 18.68
CA ASN A 119 2.49 2.17 18.20
C ASN A 119 2.52 1.32 16.92
N VAL A 120 1.37 0.77 16.52
CA VAL A 120 1.23 -0.04 15.28
C VAL A 120 1.71 0.76 14.06
N LEU A 121 1.44 2.06 14.04
CA LEU A 121 2.03 3.02 13.12
C LEU A 121 2.70 4.14 13.90
N GLN A 122 3.94 4.48 13.57
CA GLN A 122 4.63 5.62 14.17
C GLN A 122 4.04 6.93 13.64
N ILE A 123 3.78 6.99 12.34
CA ILE A 123 3.15 8.10 11.62
C ILE A 123 2.27 7.56 10.49
N GLU A 124 1.38 8.40 9.97
CA GLU A 124 0.41 8.03 8.92
C GLU A 124 1.06 7.48 7.65
N ASN A 125 2.26 7.94 7.32
CA ASN A 125 2.98 7.52 6.11
C ASN A 125 3.37 6.04 6.12
N GLU A 126 3.44 5.42 7.31
CA GLU A 126 3.81 4.03 7.52
C GLU A 126 2.70 3.04 7.11
N LEU A 127 1.46 3.50 6.94
CA LEU A 127 0.35 2.66 6.48
C LEU A 127 0.61 2.16 5.05
N TYR A 128 1.09 0.94 4.88
CA TYR A 128 1.27 0.33 3.58
C TYR A 128 -0.08 0.03 2.94
N ALA A 129 -0.35 0.65 1.80
CA ALA A 129 -1.56 0.44 1.00
C ALA A 129 -1.19 0.54 -0.49
N PRO A 130 -1.81 -0.27 -1.37
CA PRO A 130 -1.51 -0.27 -2.80
C PRO A 130 -2.04 0.99 -3.51
N ILE A 131 -2.98 1.71 -2.88
CA ILE A 131 -3.50 3.02 -3.30
C ILE A 131 -3.82 3.85 -2.06
N ARG A 132 -3.61 5.17 -2.09
CA ARG A 132 -3.90 6.08 -0.96
C ARG A 132 -4.69 7.32 -1.38
N PRO A 133 -5.67 7.78 -0.59
CA PRO A 133 -6.26 9.10 -0.75
C PRO A 133 -5.28 10.18 -0.29
N LYS A 134 -5.17 11.28 -1.03
CA LYS A 134 -4.20 12.33 -0.75
C LYS A 134 -4.79 13.73 -0.91
N ARG A 135 -4.15 14.66 -0.20
CA ARG A 135 -4.26 16.11 -0.35
C ARG A 135 -2.92 16.74 0.01
N VAL A 136 -2.56 17.81 -0.68
CA VAL A 136 -1.37 18.59 -0.36
C VAL A 136 -1.52 19.19 1.04
N THR A 137 -0.56 18.89 1.92
CA THR A 137 -0.53 19.40 3.29
C THR A 137 -0.04 20.84 3.33
N ARG A 138 -0.58 21.62 4.28
CA ARG A 138 0.02 22.89 4.67
C ARG A 138 1.22 22.65 5.58
N SER A 139 2.04 23.68 5.80
CA SER A 139 3.15 23.61 6.75
C SER A 139 2.62 23.21 8.15
N GLY A 140 3.20 22.15 8.72
CA GLY A 140 2.81 21.59 10.03
C GLY A 140 1.53 20.75 10.04
N GLU A 141 0.85 20.58 8.90
CA GLU A 141 -0.39 19.82 8.80
C GLU A 141 -0.12 18.33 8.54
N SER A 142 -0.77 17.44 9.29
CA SER A 142 -0.70 16.00 9.03
C SER A 142 -1.50 15.63 7.77
N PRO A 143 -1.15 14.53 7.06
CA PRO A 143 -1.92 14.07 5.91
C PRO A 143 -3.43 13.88 6.21
N SER A 144 -3.78 13.31 7.36
CA SER A 144 -5.17 13.11 7.76
C SER A 144 -5.90 14.42 8.07
N ASP A 145 -5.23 15.41 8.66
CA ASP A 145 -5.82 16.73 8.90
C ASP A 145 -6.09 17.46 7.59
N ALA A 146 -5.18 17.34 6.61
CA ALA A 146 -5.41 17.88 5.28
C ALA A 146 -6.65 17.26 4.64
N LEU A 147 -6.78 15.93 4.71
CA LEU A 147 -7.96 15.20 4.22
C LEU A 147 -9.26 15.68 4.89
N LEU A 148 -9.29 15.84 6.22
CA LEU A 148 -10.47 16.36 6.93
C LEU A 148 -10.81 17.79 6.51
N ARG A 149 -9.79 18.65 6.37
CA ARG A 149 -9.96 20.05 5.98
C ARG A 149 -10.62 20.17 4.60
N GLY A 150 -10.01 19.54 3.59
CA GLY A 150 -10.32 19.80 2.18
C GLY A 150 -11.01 18.65 1.44
N GLY A 151 -11.17 17.47 2.05
CA GLY A 151 -11.53 16.24 1.34
C GLY A 151 -10.37 15.67 0.53
N ILE A 152 -10.63 14.64 -0.25
CA ILE A 152 -9.63 14.05 -1.14
C ILE A 152 -9.39 14.98 -2.33
N GLU A 153 -8.12 15.18 -2.69
CA GLU A 153 -7.69 16.02 -3.82
C GLU A 153 -7.19 15.19 -4.99
N TYR A 154 -6.45 14.12 -4.70
CA TYR A 154 -5.94 13.17 -5.67
C TYR A 154 -5.72 11.80 -5.00
N ILE A 155 -5.41 10.79 -5.82
CA ILE A 155 -5.06 9.44 -5.38
C ILE A 155 -3.63 9.12 -5.76
N GLU A 156 -2.95 8.37 -4.91
CA GLU A 156 -1.58 7.89 -5.13
C GLU A 156 -1.62 6.37 -5.35
N VAL A 157 -1.42 5.93 -6.59
CA VAL A 157 -1.25 4.52 -6.96
C VAL A 157 0.18 4.09 -6.66
N ARG A 158 0.35 2.99 -5.93
CA ARG A 158 1.65 2.55 -5.38
C ARG A 158 2.03 1.12 -5.79
N SER A 159 1.24 0.48 -6.64
CA SER A 159 1.44 -0.91 -7.04
C SER A 159 2.46 -1.11 -8.16
N LEU A 160 2.78 -0.07 -8.94
CA LEU A 160 3.73 -0.20 -10.06
C LEU A 160 5.13 -0.58 -9.58
N ASP A 161 5.70 -1.59 -10.22
CA ASP A 161 7.12 -1.87 -10.13
C ASP A 161 7.89 -0.89 -11.03
N ILE A 162 9.20 -0.77 -10.78
CA ILE A 162 10.09 -0.05 -11.67
C ILE A 162 10.11 -0.79 -13.01
N ASN A 163 9.86 -0.07 -14.11
CA ASN A 163 9.96 -0.60 -15.46
C ASN A 163 11.44 -0.76 -15.85
N PRO A 164 11.97 -2.01 -15.96
CA PRO A 164 13.38 -2.24 -16.28
C PRO A 164 13.71 -1.95 -17.74
N PHE A 165 12.70 -1.71 -18.59
CA PHE A 165 12.84 -1.44 -20.02
C PHE A 165 12.80 0.05 -20.35
N SER A 166 12.62 0.91 -19.33
CA SER A 166 12.66 2.37 -19.45
C SER A 166 13.78 2.96 -18.57
N PRO A 167 14.63 3.86 -19.09
CA PRO A 167 15.71 4.46 -18.30
C PRO A 167 15.22 5.34 -17.14
N ILE A 168 13.95 5.77 -17.17
CA ILE A 168 13.33 6.56 -16.09
C ILE A 168 12.43 5.71 -15.18
N GLY A 169 12.42 4.38 -15.37
CA GLY A 169 11.66 3.45 -14.52
C GLY A 169 10.15 3.44 -14.74
N VAL A 170 9.64 4.17 -15.73
CA VAL A 170 8.24 4.24 -16.16
C VAL A 170 8.17 4.68 -17.63
N ASP A 171 7.11 4.35 -18.36
CA ASP A 171 6.90 4.85 -19.73
C ASP A 171 5.48 5.41 -19.96
N GLU A 172 5.29 5.97 -21.16
CA GLU A 172 4.03 6.58 -21.59
C GLU A 172 2.89 5.56 -21.67
N GLN A 173 3.16 4.31 -22.02
CA GLN A 173 2.13 3.27 -22.13
C GLN A 173 1.55 2.98 -20.75
N GLN A 174 2.40 2.84 -19.73
CA GLN A 174 1.97 2.62 -18.35
C GLN A 174 1.11 3.77 -17.84
N VAL A 175 1.52 5.02 -18.12
CA VAL A 175 0.76 6.22 -17.72
C VAL A 175 -0.62 6.25 -18.40
N ARG A 176 -0.67 6.07 -19.73
CA ARG A 176 -1.94 6.06 -20.48
C ARG A 176 -2.87 4.95 -20.05
N PHE A 177 -2.35 3.76 -19.74
CA PHE A 177 -3.15 2.68 -19.18
C PHE A 177 -3.77 3.07 -17.84
N LEU A 178 -2.97 3.64 -16.93
CA LEU A 178 -3.46 4.07 -15.63
C LEU A 178 -4.52 5.16 -15.74
N ASP A 179 -4.38 6.12 -16.67
CA ASP A 179 -5.43 7.11 -16.92
C ASP A 179 -6.76 6.44 -17.26
N LEU A 180 -6.77 5.51 -18.23
CA LEU A 180 -7.97 4.78 -18.63
C LEU A 180 -8.54 3.95 -17.47
N PHE A 181 -7.68 3.26 -16.74
CA PHE A 181 -8.09 2.40 -15.63
C PHE A 181 -8.65 3.22 -14.45
N MET A 182 -8.05 4.36 -14.11
CA MET A 182 -8.54 5.24 -13.04
C MET A 182 -9.88 5.89 -13.41
N VAL A 183 -10.06 6.30 -14.67
CA VAL A 183 -11.35 6.80 -15.16
C VAL A 183 -12.41 5.70 -15.08
N TRP A 184 -12.09 4.48 -15.52
CA TRP A 184 -13.00 3.35 -15.41
C TRP A 184 -13.40 3.06 -13.95
N CYS A 185 -12.43 3.07 -13.03
CA CYS A 185 -12.71 2.90 -11.60
C CYS A 185 -13.61 4.00 -11.02
N ALA A 186 -13.60 5.22 -11.58
CA ALA A 186 -14.50 6.30 -11.17
C ALA A 186 -15.93 6.12 -11.72
N LEU A 187 -16.06 5.54 -12.91
CA LEU A 187 -17.34 5.32 -13.58
C LEU A 187 -18.08 4.09 -13.05
N ALA A 188 -17.37 2.99 -12.81
CA ALA A 188 -17.97 1.75 -12.35
C ALA A 188 -18.56 1.89 -10.93
N ASP A 189 -19.74 1.33 -10.70
CA ASP A 189 -20.32 1.31 -9.37
C ASP A 189 -19.52 0.39 -8.43
N ALA A 190 -19.24 0.91 -7.24
CA ALA A 190 -18.53 0.22 -6.18
C ALA A 190 -19.37 0.24 -4.91
N PRO A 191 -20.06 -0.86 -4.56
CA PRO A 191 -20.64 -1.03 -3.24
C PRO A 191 -19.62 -0.74 -2.14
N GLU A 192 -20.10 -0.33 -0.98
CA GLU A 192 -19.24 -0.23 0.21
C GLU A 192 -18.66 -1.60 0.55
N MET A 193 -17.46 -1.61 1.12
CA MET A 193 -16.78 -2.84 1.51
C MET A 193 -16.38 -2.75 2.98
N SER A 194 -16.75 -3.77 3.73
CA SER A 194 -16.24 -4.04 5.07
C SER A 194 -14.74 -4.36 5.03
N SER A 195 -14.09 -4.31 6.18
CA SER A 195 -12.68 -4.71 6.31
C SER A 195 -12.44 -6.17 5.90
N SER A 196 -13.40 -7.07 6.16
CA SER A 196 -13.33 -8.47 5.70
C SER A 196 -13.44 -8.62 4.19
N GLU A 197 -14.31 -7.83 3.53
CA GLU A 197 -14.42 -7.86 2.07
C GLU A 197 -13.16 -7.32 1.41
N LEU A 198 -12.56 -6.27 1.96
CA LEU A 198 -11.27 -5.73 1.50
C LEU A 198 -10.10 -6.72 1.68
N ALA A 199 -10.18 -7.63 2.66
CA ALA A 199 -9.15 -8.62 2.89
C ALA A 199 -9.23 -9.81 1.91
N CYS A 200 -10.38 -10.04 1.28
CA CYS A 200 -10.62 -11.11 0.32
C CYS A 200 -10.39 -10.71 -1.14
N THR A 201 -10.14 -9.43 -1.42
CA THR A 201 -9.83 -8.88 -2.76
C THR A 201 -8.33 -8.79 -2.99
#